data_AF-A0A3N5GH25-F1
#
_entry.id   AF-A0A3N5GH25-F1
#
_cell.length_a   1.000
_cell.length_b   1.000
_cell.length_c   1.000
_cell.angle_alpha   90.00
_cell.angle_beta   90.00
_cell.angle_gamma   90.00
#
_symmetry.space_group_name_H-M   'P 1'
#
loop_
_entity.id
_entity.type
_entity.pdbx_description
1 polymer ?
#
loop_
_entity_poly.entity_id
_entity_poly.type
_entity_poly.pdbx_seq_one_letter_code
_entity_poly.pdbx_strand_id
1 'polypeptide(L)' 'RGDVASVKAATDAGAAAARRVGELVGVHVIPRPADDLEKVFPIS' A
#
# COMPACT_ATOMS: atom_id res chain seq x y z
N ARG A 1 3.43 8.51 -3.35
CA ARG A 1 3.91 8.25 -1.96
C ARG A 1 3.35 9.30 -1.01
N GLY A 2 3.34 9.04 0.31
CA GLY A 2 2.90 9.99 1.33
C GLY A 2 3.54 9.70 2.69
N ASP A 3 3.20 10.47 3.72
CA ASP A 3 3.59 10.15 5.09
C ASP A 3 2.97 8.82 5.55
N VAL A 4 3.63 8.15 6.49
CA VAL A 4 3.26 6.80 6.92
C VAL A 4 1.81 6.75 7.45
N ALA A 5 1.35 7.80 8.12
CA ALA A 5 0.00 7.85 8.67
C ALA A 5 -1.04 7.92 7.54
N SER A 6 -0.81 8.79 6.55
CA SER A 6 -1.68 8.90 5.37
C SER A 6 -1.71 7.60 4.56
N VAL A 7 -0.56 6.99 4.29
CA VAL A 7 -0.49 5.74 3.50
C VAL A 7 -1.16 4.59 4.25
N LYS A 8 -1.01 4.52 5.58
CA LYS A 8 -1.70 3.53 6.41
C LYS A 8 -3.22 3.72 6.38
N ALA A 9 -3.72 4.94 6.55
CA ALA A 9 -5.14 5.22 6.49
C ALA A 9 -5.74 4.84 5.12
N ALA A 10 -5.05 5.18 4.03
CA ALA A 10 -5.47 4.86 2.67
C ALA A 10 -5.54 3.34 2.43
N THR A 11 -4.51 2.60 2.84
CA THR A 11 -4.46 1.15 2.67
C THR A 11 -5.48 0.41 3.54
N ASP A 12 -5.68 0.84 4.78
CA ASP A 12 -6.71 0.26 5.67
C ASP A 12 -8.12 0.48 5.10
N ALA A 13 -8.42 1.68 4.58
CA ALA A 13 -9.68 1.98 3.91
C ALA A 13 -9.87 1.15 2.62
N GLY A 14 -8.82 1.05 1.80
CA GLY A 14 -8.83 0.25 0.57
C GLY A 14 -9.04 -1.23 0.84
N ALA A 15 -8.37 -1.79 1.85
CA ALA A 15 -8.54 -3.18 2.26
C ALA A 15 -9.97 -3.47 2.72
N ALA A 16 -10.57 -2.56 3.50
CA ALA A 16 -11.96 -2.69 3.92
C ALA A 16 -12.94 -2.65 2.73
N ALA A 17 -12.68 -1.81 1.73
CA ALA A 17 -13.49 -1.74 0.53
C ALA A 17 -13.33 -3.00 -0.34
N ALA A 18 -12.09 -3.46 -0.57
CA ALA A 18 -11.77 -4.64 -1.36
C ALA A 18 -12.46 -5.90 -0.83
N ARG A 19 -12.46 -6.09 0.50
CA ARG A 19 -13.16 -7.22 1.16
C ARG A 19 -14.67 -7.24 0.95
N ARG A 20 -15.29 -6.10 0.63
CA ARG A 20 -16.74 -6.01 0.39
C ARG A 20 -17.11 -6.38 -1.04
N VAL A 21 -16.20 -6.16 -1.99
CA VAL A 21 -16.46 -6.35 -3.42
C VAL A 21 -15.81 -7.61 -3.98
N GLY A 22 -14.92 -8.26 -3.22
CA GLY A 22 -14.26 -9.50 -3.63
C GLY A 22 -13.25 -10.00 -2.61
N GLU A 23 -12.25 -10.76 -3.09
CA GLU A 23 -11.21 -11.36 -2.26
C GLU A 23 -9.99 -10.44 -2.16
N LEU A 24 -9.61 -10.07 -0.93
CA LEU A 24 -8.38 -9.35 -0.65
C LEU A 24 -7.22 -10.33 -0.49
N VAL A 25 -6.29 -10.34 -1.45
CA VAL A 25 -5.09 -11.18 -1.42
C VAL A 25 -4.05 -10.67 -0.41
N GLY A 26 -3.90 -9.35 -0.27
CA GLY A 26 -2.94 -8.77 0.68
C GLY A 26 -2.99 -7.26 0.74
N VAL A 27 -2.58 -6.72 1.89
CA VAL A 27 -2.36 -5.29 2.12
C VAL A 27 -1.08 -5.12 2.93
N HIS A 28 -0.18 -4.24 2.47
CA HIS A 28 1.08 -3.99 3.15
C HIS A 28 1.53 -2.56 2.96
N VAL A 29 2.12 -1.98 4.00
CA VAL A 29 2.72 -0.65 3.98
C VAL A 29 4.18 -0.82 4.34
N ILE A 30 5.06 -0.30 3.49
CA ILE A 30 6.50 -0.23 3.73
C ILE A 30 6.84 1.24 4.02
N PRO A 31 7.08 1.62 5.29
CA PRO A 31 7.32 3.01 5.66
C PRO A 31 8.57 3.64 5.02
N ARG A 32 9.60 2.82 4.78
CA ARG A 32 10.86 3.22 4.17
C ARG A 32 11.32 2.14 3.21
N PRO A 33 10.85 2.15 1.95
CA PRO A 33 11.35 1.23 0.92
C PRO A 33 12.81 1.56 0.61
N ALA A 34 13.60 0.54 0.25
CA ALA A 34 14.96 0.77 -0.23
C ALA A 34 14.94 1.37 -1.64
N ASP A 35 15.94 2.21 -1.95
CA ASP A 35 15.98 3.02 -3.19
C ASP A 35 16.06 2.16 -4.46
N ASP A 36 16.54 0.93 -4.35
CA ASP A 36 16.64 -0.04 -5.44
C ASP A 36 15.28 -0.62 -5.88
N LEU A 37 14.25 -0.60 -5.01
CA LEU A 37 12.92 -1.09 -5.36
C LEU A 37 12.27 -0.29 -6.48
N GLU A 38 12.59 0.99 -6.64
CA GLU A 38 12.04 1.83 -7.74
C GLU A 38 12.46 1.35 -9.13
N LYS A 39 13.57 0.61 -9.22
CA LYS A 39 14.05 0.06 -10.48
C LYS A 39 13.28 -1.19 -10.91
N VAL A 40 12.66 -1.87 -9.94
CA VAL A 40 11.98 -3.16 -10.14
C VAL A 40 10.47 -3.00 -10.11
N PHE A 41 9.96 -2.09 -9.29
CA PHE A 41 8.54 -1.86 -9.09
C PHE A 41 8.15 -0.43 -9.48
N PRO A 42 6.99 -0.22 -10.13
CA PRO A 42 6.48 1.09 -10.47
C PRO A 42 5.88 1.76 -9.21
N ILE A 43 6.74 2.19 -8.28
CA ILE A 43 6.36 2.77 -6.98
C ILE A 43 6.70 4.26 -6.83
N SER A 44 6.85 4.94 -7.96
CA SER A 44 7.08 6.40 -8.10
C SER A 44 5.78 7.16 -8.31
#